data_AF-A0ABD0XCJ8-F1
#
_entry.id   AF-A0ABD0XCJ8-F1
#
_cell.length_a   1.000
_cell.length_b   1.000
_cell.length_c   1.000
_cell.angle_alpha   90.00
_cell.angle_beta   90.00
_cell.angle_gamma   90.00
#
_symmetry.space_group_name_H-M   'P 1'
#
loop_
_entity.id
_entity.type
_entity.pdbx_description
1 polymer ?
#
loop_
_entity_poly.entity_id
_entity_poly.type
_entity_poly.pdbx_seq_one_letter_code
_entity_poly.pdbx_strand_id
1 'polypeptide(L)'
;MFSAESLKIPHSHKQENFDKIIRLLLDTRYARAVILFASDEDIRGILNASKRADQVGHFLWIGSDSWGAKNSPVHQLEEAAVGAITILPKRATIAGFDAYFTSRTLENNRRNVWFAEYWEENFNCKLMSSSKKNDTSRKCTGQERIGTDSKYEQEGKVQFVIDAVYAMAHALHNMKRDLCPDFFGICPDTKREKETGKIHP
;
A
#
# COMPACT_ATOMS: atom_id res chain seq x y z
N MET A 1 26.25 -26.82 -9.97
CA MET A 1 26.12 -25.60 -10.79
C MET A 1 24.78 -24.98 -10.45
N PHE A 2 24.75 -23.80 -9.83
CA PHE A 2 23.50 -23.08 -9.56
C PHE A 2 23.20 -22.22 -10.79
N SER A 3 22.03 -22.41 -11.40
CA SER A 3 21.56 -21.57 -12.51
C SER A 3 20.63 -20.52 -11.94
N ALA A 4 20.90 -19.24 -12.22
CA ALA A 4 20.04 -18.12 -11.86
C ALA A 4 19.77 -17.31 -13.13
N GLU A 5 18.50 -17.02 -13.39
CA GLU A 5 18.05 -16.22 -14.52
C GLU A 5 17.17 -15.07 -14.01
N SER A 6 17.24 -13.92 -14.67
CA SER A 6 16.42 -12.76 -14.36
C SER A 6 15.48 -12.46 -15.52
N LEU A 7 14.17 -12.46 -15.24
CA LEU A 7 13.14 -12.13 -16.22
C LEU A 7 12.51 -10.77 -15.87
N LYS A 8 12.26 -9.94 -16.87
CA LYS A 8 11.62 -8.63 -16.69
C LYS A 8 10.13 -8.72 -17.03
N ILE A 9 9.30 -8.21 -16.14
CA ILE A 9 7.87 -8.03 -16.40
C ILE A 9 7.69 -6.77 -17.26
N PRO A 10 7.09 -6.86 -18.47
CA PRO A 10 6.78 -5.69 -19.27
C PRO A 10 5.79 -4.77 -18.55
N HIS A 11 5.91 -3.46 -18.74
CA HIS A 11 4.96 -2.49 -18.17
C HIS A 11 3.51 -2.65 -18.65
N SER A 12 3.28 -3.37 -19.75
CA SER A 12 1.92 -3.71 -20.15
C SER A 12 1.44 -4.90 -19.32
N HIS A 13 0.51 -4.67 -18.40
CA HIS A 13 -0.09 -5.70 -17.52
C HIS A 13 -1.06 -6.65 -18.28
N LYS A 14 -0.69 -7.05 -19.51
CA LYS A 14 -1.45 -7.98 -20.33
C LYS A 14 -1.22 -9.41 -19.85
N GLN A 15 -2.28 -10.22 -19.83
CA GLN A 15 -2.24 -11.62 -19.39
C GLN A 15 -1.19 -12.46 -20.13
N GLU A 16 -1.07 -12.25 -21.44
CA GLU A 16 -0.11 -12.94 -22.32
C GLU A 16 1.36 -12.76 -21.87
N ASN A 17 1.69 -11.62 -21.28
CA ASN A 17 3.05 -11.35 -20.79
C ASN A 17 3.37 -12.23 -19.57
N PHE A 18 2.42 -12.37 -18.65
CA PHE A 18 2.58 -13.24 -17.48
C PHE A 18 2.64 -14.72 -17.89
N ASP A 19 1.82 -15.14 -18.85
CA ASP A 19 1.86 -16.51 -19.39
C ASP A 19 3.21 -16.82 -20.04
N LYS A 20 3.77 -15.86 -20.79
CA LYS A 20 5.11 -15.98 -21.38
C LYS A 20 6.18 -16.15 -20.30
N ILE A 21 6.11 -15.38 -19.21
CA ILE A 21 7.05 -15.49 -18.09
C ILE A 21 6.97 -16.89 -17.46
N ILE A 22 5.77 -17.41 -17.21
CA ILE A 22 5.60 -18.75 -16.64
C ILE A 22 6.19 -19.82 -17.54
N ARG A 23 6.01 -19.73 -18.86
CA ARG A 23 6.67 -20.66 -19.81
C ARG A 23 8.19 -20.61 -19.71
N LEU A 24 8.79 -19.42 -19.67
CA LEU A 24 10.24 -19.25 -19.52
C LEU A 24 10.75 -19.81 -18.19
N LEU A 25 9.99 -19.62 -17.10
CA LEU A 25 10.34 -20.21 -15.80
C LEU A 25 10.30 -21.75 -15.84
N LEU A 26 9.33 -22.35 -16.53
CA LEU A 26 9.23 -23.80 -16.69
C LEU A 26 10.37 -24.39 -17.55
N ASP A 27 10.86 -23.64 -18.53
CA ASP A 27 12.03 -24.04 -19.33
C ASP A 27 13.31 -24.09 -18.48
N THR A 28 13.33 -23.42 -17.33
CA THR A 28 14.45 -23.40 -16.38
C THR A 28 14.42 -24.61 -15.45
N ARG A 29 14.69 -25.81 -16.01
CA ARG A 29 14.50 -27.13 -15.36
C ARG A 29 15.11 -27.35 -13.98
N TYR A 30 16.13 -26.58 -13.58
CA TYR A 30 16.83 -26.76 -12.30
C TYR A 30 16.46 -25.72 -11.23
N ALA A 31 15.60 -24.75 -11.56
CA ALA A 31 15.19 -23.70 -10.64
C ALA A 31 13.71 -23.84 -10.28
N ARG A 32 13.41 -23.96 -8.99
CA ARG A 32 12.03 -23.97 -8.47
C ARG A 32 11.70 -22.74 -7.64
N ALA A 33 12.71 -22.10 -7.06
CA ALA A 33 12.53 -20.86 -6.30
C ALA A 33 12.50 -19.67 -7.26
N VAL A 34 11.48 -18.81 -7.11
CA VAL A 34 11.30 -17.61 -7.93
C VAL A 34 11.20 -16.40 -7.00
N ILE A 35 12.16 -15.48 -7.13
CA ILE A 35 12.20 -14.26 -6.33
C ILE A 35 11.45 -13.14 -7.06
N LEU A 36 10.43 -12.58 -6.42
CA LEU A 36 9.54 -11.57 -6.98
C LEU A 36 9.81 -10.18 -6.40
N PHE A 37 10.49 -9.36 -7.20
CA PHE A 37 10.58 -7.89 -7.02
C PHE A 37 9.58 -7.23 -7.97
N ALA A 38 8.31 -7.26 -7.58
CA ALA A 38 7.20 -6.91 -8.46
C ALA A 38 6.11 -6.14 -7.70
N SER A 39 5.27 -5.40 -8.41
CA SER A 39 4.12 -4.71 -7.81
C SER A 39 3.03 -5.71 -7.36
N ASP A 40 2.06 -5.23 -6.58
CA ASP A 40 0.91 -6.02 -6.13
C ASP A 40 0.15 -6.65 -7.33
N GLU A 41 -0.09 -5.83 -8.36
CA GLU A 41 -0.78 -6.25 -9.59
C GLU A 41 0.02 -7.28 -10.38
N ASP A 42 1.35 -7.12 -10.46
CA ASP A 42 2.21 -8.06 -11.18
C ASP A 42 2.32 -9.41 -10.46
N ILE A 43 2.43 -9.40 -9.13
CA ILE A 43 2.43 -10.63 -8.32
C ILE A 43 1.11 -11.39 -8.56
N ARG A 44 -0.02 -10.69 -8.48
CA ARG A 44 -1.34 -11.27 -8.79
C ARG A 44 -1.38 -11.84 -10.20
N GLY A 45 -0.84 -11.10 -11.18
CA GLY A 45 -0.74 -11.53 -12.58
C GLY A 45 0.04 -12.83 -12.75
N ILE A 46 1.19 -12.94 -12.09
CA ILE A 46 2.07 -14.12 -12.11
C ILE A 46 1.41 -15.32 -11.43
N LEU A 47 0.82 -15.14 -10.24
CA LEU A 47 0.12 -16.22 -9.53
C LEU A 47 -1.07 -16.74 -10.35
N ASN A 48 -1.82 -15.84 -10.99
CA ASN A 48 -2.93 -16.20 -11.85
C ASN A 48 -2.46 -16.93 -13.12
N ALA A 49 -1.33 -16.51 -13.72
CA ALA A 49 -0.73 -17.21 -14.86
C ALA A 49 -0.22 -18.61 -14.48
N SER A 50 0.38 -18.77 -13.29
CA SER A 50 0.77 -20.08 -12.75
C SER A 50 -0.44 -21.01 -12.60
N LYS A 51 -1.55 -20.49 -12.08
CA LYS A 51 -2.81 -21.23 -11.96
C LYS A 51 -3.38 -21.63 -13.33
N ARG A 52 -3.40 -20.72 -14.31
CA ARG A 52 -3.85 -21.03 -15.69
C ARG A 52 -2.98 -22.07 -16.39
N ALA A 53 -1.69 -22.11 -16.07
CA ALA A 53 -0.75 -23.09 -16.61
C ALA A 53 -0.79 -24.45 -15.89
N ASP A 54 -1.70 -24.63 -14.92
CA ASP A 54 -1.81 -25.83 -14.09
C ASP A 54 -0.50 -26.14 -13.32
N GLN A 55 0.18 -25.09 -12.86
CA GLN A 55 1.47 -25.17 -12.15
C GLN A 55 1.36 -24.77 -10.67
N VAL A 56 0.18 -24.91 -10.08
CA VAL A 56 -0.02 -24.65 -8.64
C VAL A 56 0.88 -25.59 -7.83
N GLY A 57 1.64 -25.02 -6.88
CA GLY A 57 2.59 -25.77 -6.06
C GLY A 57 3.89 -26.18 -6.75
N HIS A 58 4.08 -25.86 -8.04
CA HIS A 58 5.32 -26.16 -8.75
C HIS A 58 6.49 -25.29 -8.25
N PHE A 59 6.24 -23.97 -8.17
CA PHE A 59 7.21 -22.94 -7.78
C PHE A 59 7.17 -22.64 -6.28
N LEU A 60 8.32 -22.31 -5.72
CA LEU A 60 8.46 -21.68 -4.41
C LEU A 60 8.59 -20.17 -4.60
N TRP A 61 7.55 -19.43 -4.26
CA TRP A 61 7.54 -17.98 -4.38
C TRP A 61 8.28 -17.31 -3.21
N ILE A 62 9.20 -16.41 -3.54
CA ILE A 62 9.90 -15.56 -2.56
C ILE A 62 9.57 -14.10 -2.88
N GLY A 63 8.64 -13.52 -2.13
CA GLY A 63 8.16 -12.15 -2.33
C GLY A 63 9.00 -11.11 -1.59
N SER A 64 9.25 -9.97 -2.25
CA SER A 64 9.77 -8.77 -1.59
C SER A 64 8.73 -8.10 -0.67
N ASP A 65 9.10 -6.95 -0.09
CA ASP A 65 8.24 -6.17 0.81
C ASP A 65 7.00 -5.56 0.13
N SER A 66 6.98 -5.54 -1.21
CA SER A 66 5.80 -5.15 -1.98
C SER A 66 4.60 -6.09 -1.72
N TRP A 67 4.88 -7.39 -1.56
CA TRP A 67 3.91 -8.40 -1.10
C TRP A 67 3.76 -8.33 0.42
N GLY A 68 4.86 -8.55 1.15
CA GLY A 68 4.86 -8.57 2.61
C GLY A 68 3.72 -9.41 3.19
N ALA A 69 2.90 -8.79 4.05
CA ALA A 69 1.72 -9.42 4.67
C ALA A 69 0.39 -9.01 4.02
N LYS A 70 0.40 -8.50 2.78
CA LYS A 70 -0.83 -8.04 2.11
C LYS A 70 -1.66 -9.22 1.60
N ASN A 71 -2.97 -9.09 1.73
CA ASN A 71 -3.94 -10.05 1.19
C ASN A 71 -4.34 -9.77 -0.26
N SER A 72 -4.19 -8.53 -0.74
CA SER A 72 -4.55 -8.10 -2.11
C SER A 72 -3.97 -8.99 -3.24
N PRO A 73 -2.67 -9.34 -3.24
CA PRO A 73 -2.09 -10.05 -4.38
C PRO A 73 -2.53 -11.52 -4.43
N VAL A 74 -2.96 -12.08 -3.30
CA VAL A 74 -3.33 -13.50 -3.14
C VAL A 74 -4.83 -13.75 -3.10
N HIS A 75 -5.65 -12.71 -3.01
CA HIS A 75 -7.09 -12.86 -2.87
C HIS A 75 -7.68 -13.68 -4.03
N GLN A 76 -8.36 -14.79 -3.73
CA GLN A 76 -8.88 -15.81 -4.68
C GLN A 76 -7.81 -16.62 -5.45
N LEU A 77 -6.55 -16.47 -5.07
CA LEU A 77 -5.38 -17.18 -5.61
C LEU A 77 -4.58 -17.84 -4.48
N GLU A 78 -5.21 -18.06 -3.33
CA GLU A 78 -4.55 -18.52 -2.10
C GLU A 78 -3.81 -19.85 -2.34
N GLU A 79 -4.42 -20.77 -3.09
CA GLU A 79 -3.83 -22.06 -3.46
C GLU A 79 -2.51 -21.92 -4.25
N ALA A 80 -2.42 -20.93 -5.14
CA ALA A 80 -1.23 -20.68 -5.95
C ALA A 80 -0.09 -20.05 -5.13
N ALA A 81 -0.42 -19.43 -4.00
CA ALA A 81 0.51 -18.77 -3.10
C ALA A 81 0.91 -19.61 -1.88
N VAL A 82 0.34 -20.82 -1.70
CA VAL A 82 0.67 -21.69 -0.57
C VAL A 82 2.17 -21.97 -0.53
N GLY A 83 2.77 -21.78 0.65
CA GLY A 83 4.20 -21.98 0.86
C GLY A 83 5.09 -20.80 0.46
N ALA A 84 4.53 -19.71 -0.04
CA ALA A 84 5.28 -18.50 -0.33
C ALA A 84 5.97 -17.93 0.92
N ILE A 85 7.20 -17.45 0.75
CA ILE A 85 7.97 -16.74 1.77
C ILE A 85 8.01 -15.28 1.36
N THR A 86 7.62 -14.37 2.25
CA THR A 86 7.67 -12.93 1.97
C THR A 86 8.49 -12.20 3.02
N ILE A 87 9.04 -11.06 2.62
CA ILE A 87 9.78 -10.18 3.52
C ILE A 87 8.86 -9.04 3.91
N LEU A 88 8.83 -8.67 5.18
CA LEU A 88 8.13 -7.48 5.64
C LEU A 88 9.04 -6.72 6.62
N PRO A 89 9.30 -5.42 6.40
CA PRO A 89 9.99 -4.59 7.39
C PRO A 89 9.26 -4.64 8.73
N LYS A 90 10.02 -4.71 9.82
CA LYS A 90 9.44 -4.67 11.16
C LYS A 90 8.64 -3.38 11.33
N ARG A 91 7.37 -3.53 11.69
CA ARG A 91 6.41 -2.44 11.89
C ARG A 91 5.67 -2.61 13.21
N ALA A 92 5.29 -1.50 13.82
CA ALA A 92 4.37 -1.44 14.94
C ALA A 92 3.02 -0.88 14.49
N THR A 93 1.95 -1.37 15.10
CA THR A 93 0.62 -0.77 14.96
C THR A 93 0.53 0.50 15.78
N ILE A 94 0.01 1.58 15.19
CA ILE A 94 -0.11 2.87 15.87
C ILE A 94 -1.54 3.05 16.37
N ALA A 95 -1.79 2.75 17.65
CA ALA A 95 -3.13 2.77 18.25
C ALA A 95 -3.83 4.14 18.12
N GLY A 96 -3.07 5.24 18.21
CA GLY A 96 -3.62 6.59 18.01
C GLY A 96 -4.14 6.82 16.58
N PHE A 97 -3.50 6.20 15.58
CA PHE A 97 -3.99 6.23 14.20
C PHE A 97 -5.26 5.41 14.05
N ASP A 98 -5.33 4.22 14.68
CA ASP A 98 -6.54 3.37 14.64
C ASP A 98 -7.75 4.10 15.22
N ALA A 99 -7.60 4.70 16.40
CA ALA A 99 -8.65 5.48 17.04
C ALA A 99 -9.06 6.69 16.20
N TYR A 100 -8.09 7.38 15.58
CA TYR A 100 -8.36 8.51 14.70
C TYR A 100 -9.13 8.09 13.44
N PHE A 101 -8.67 7.05 12.75
CA PHE A 101 -9.22 6.60 11.48
C PHE A 101 -10.61 5.99 11.64
N THR A 102 -10.80 5.10 12.62
CA THR A 102 -12.09 4.44 12.87
C THR A 102 -13.17 5.39 13.39
N SER A 103 -12.78 6.51 14.01
CA SER A 103 -13.72 7.56 14.44
C SER A 103 -14.15 8.52 13.32
N ARG A 104 -13.59 8.41 12.10
CA ARG A 104 -13.98 9.27 10.98
C ARG A 104 -15.37 8.91 10.47
N THR A 105 -16.17 9.93 10.21
CA THR A 105 -17.49 9.85 9.58
C THR A 105 -17.57 10.86 8.44
N LEU A 106 -18.56 10.70 7.56
CA LEU A 106 -18.81 11.66 6.48
C LEU A 106 -19.03 13.09 7.00
N GLU A 107 -19.57 13.22 8.21
CA GLU A 107 -19.85 14.50 8.85
C GLU A 107 -18.58 15.19 9.34
N ASN A 108 -17.66 14.43 9.95
CA ASN A 108 -16.48 14.97 10.65
C ASN A 108 -15.19 14.97 9.80
N ASN A 109 -15.24 14.48 8.55
CA ASN A 109 -14.07 14.36 7.68
C ASN A 109 -14.24 15.05 6.32
N ARG A 110 -14.74 16.30 6.32
CA ARG A 110 -14.96 17.09 5.09
C ARG A 110 -13.67 17.57 4.41
N ARG A 111 -12.52 17.51 5.10
CA ARG A 111 -11.22 17.95 4.57
C ARG A 111 -10.69 16.99 3.48
N ASN A 112 -10.98 15.70 3.59
CA ASN A 112 -10.53 14.72 2.62
C ASN A 112 -11.59 14.57 1.52
N VAL A 113 -11.29 15.10 0.33
CA VAL A 113 -12.20 15.13 -0.82
C VAL A 113 -12.55 13.73 -1.34
N TRP A 114 -11.68 12.74 -1.11
CA TRP A 114 -11.88 11.35 -1.53
C TRP A 114 -12.62 10.51 -0.48
N PHE A 115 -12.94 11.08 0.69
CA PHE A 115 -13.55 10.30 1.78
C PHE A 115 -14.96 9.83 1.46
N ALA A 116 -15.70 10.59 0.63
CA ALA A 116 -17.01 10.18 0.15
C ALA A 116 -16.93 8.93 -0.74
N GLU A 117 -15.99 8.90 -1.67
CA GLU A 117 -15.75 7.75 -2.57
C GLU A 117 -15.30 6.53 -1.77
N TYR A 118 -14.34 6.72 -0.85
CA TYR A 118 -13.92 5.67 0.08
C TYR A 118 -15.09 5.10 0.88
N TRP A 119 -15.99 5.94 1.38
CA TRP A 119 -17.15 5.48 2.16
C TRP A 119 -18.07 4.57 1.35
N GLU A 120 -18.36 4.98 0.11
CA GLU A 120 -19.19 4.19 -0.81
C GLU A 120 -18.58 2.81 -1.09
N GLU A 121 -17.27 2.75 -1.37
CA GLU A 121 -16.57 1.49 -1.64
C GLU A 121 -16.46 0.61 -0.39
N ASN A 122 -16.03 1.19 0.74
CA ASN A 122 -15.75 0.47 1.97
C ASN A 122 -17.00 -0.17 2.59
N PHE A 123 -18.16 0.48 2.47
CA PHE A 123 -19.44 -0.06 2.95
C PHE A 123 -20.29 -0.68 1.83
N ASN A 124 -19.83 -0.66 0.57
CA ASN A 124 -20.60 -1.10 -0.59
C ASN A 124 -22.01 -0.46 -0.65
N CYS A 125 -22.05 0.87 -0.68
CA CYS A 125 -23.26 1.67 -0.76
C CYS A 125 -23.08 2.92 -1.61
N LYS A 126 -24.19 3.61 -1.92
CA LYS A 126 -24.20 4.87 -2.68
C LYS A 126 -24.77 6.02 -1.86
N LEU A 127 -24.06 7.14 -1.87
CA LEU A 127 -24.50 8.39 -1.27
C LEU A 127 -25.61 9.00 -2.14
N MET A 128 -26.56 9.68 -1.50
CA MET A 128 -27.70 10.27 -2.22
C MET A 128 -27.27 11.32 -3.24
N SER A 129 -26.18 12.06 -2.98
CA SER A 129 -25.58 13.03 -3.91
C SER A 129 -25.04 12.40 -5.20
N SER A 130 -24.63 11.14 -5.12
CA SER A 130 -24.00 10.40 -6.23
C SER A 130 -24.97 9.46 -6.94
N SER A 131 -26.18 9.27 -6.38
CA SER A 131 -27.16 8.31 -6.87
C SER A 131 -27.99 8.87 -8.02
N LYS A 132 -27.97 8.21 -9.19
CA LYS A 132 -28.94 8.48 -10.26
C LYS A 132 -30.34 8.01 -9.83
N LYS A 133 -31.40 8.65 -10.34
CA LYS A 133 -32.80 8.35 -9.97
C LYS A 133 -33.23 6.87 -10.11
N ASN A 134 -32.54 6.08 -10.93
CA ASN A 134 -32.84 4.65 -11.17
C ASN A 134 -31.78 3.69 -10.60
N ASP A 135 -30.93 4.16 -9.69
CA ASP A 135 -29.89 3.33 -9.09
C ASP A 135 -30.45 2.48 -7.93
N THR A 136 -30.55 1.17 -8.17
CA THR A 136 -31.03 0.16 -7.20
C THR A 136 -30.00 -0.18 -6.12
N SER A 137 -28.81 0.41 -6.17
CA SER A 137 -27.75 0.20 -5.18
C SER A 137 -28.19 0.63 -3.78
N ARG A 138 -27.76 -0.14 -2.77
CA ARG A 138 -27.96 0.17 -1.34
C ARG A 138 -27.53 1.60 -1.04
N LYS A 139 -28.37 2.38 -0.37
CA LYS A 139 -28.02 3.75 0.02
C LYS A 139 -27.21 3.75 1.32
N CYS A 140 -26.21 4.62 1.39
CA CYS A 140 -25.48 4.86 2.62
C CYS A 140 -26.36 5.64 3.59
N THR A 141 -26.34 5.25 4.87
CA THR A 141 -27.11 5.90 5.94
C THR A 141 -26.33 7.06 6.58
N GLY A 142 -25.00 7.04 6.45
CA GLY A 142 -24.09 7.94 7.15
C GLY A 142 -23.83 7.56 8.60
N GLN A 143 -24.50 6.52 9.11
CA GLN A 143 -24.32 5.99 10.47
C GLN A 143 -23.36 4.80 10.52
N GLU A 144 -22.89 4.31 9.36
CA GLU A 144 -21.93 3.23 9.29
C GLU A 144 -20.62 3.57 10.04
N ARG A 145 -19.95 2.58 10.59
CA ARG A 145 -18.72 2.74 11.39
C ARG A 145 -17.60 1.85 10.87
N ILE A 146 -16.46 2.47 10.59
CA ILE A 146 -15.26 1.77 10.11
C ILE A 146 -14.74 0.84 11.22
N GLY A 147 -14.53 -0.42 10.90
CA GLY A 147 -14.10 -1.45 11.86
C GLY A 147 -15.25 -2.16 12.58
N THR A 148 -16.48 -1.62 12.53
CA THR A 148 -17.69 -2.28 13.04
C THR A 148 -18.54 -2.83 11.90
N ASP A 149 -18.93 -1.95 10.96
CA ASP A 149 -19.77 -2.29 9.80
C ASP A 149 -18.95 -2.59 8.54
N SER A 150 -17.63 -2.37 8.60
CA SER A 150 -16.67 -2.75 7.56
C SER A 150 -15.43 -3.37 8.19
N LYS A 151 -14.75 -4.25 7.44
CA LYS A 151 -13.44 -4.76 7.86
C LYS A 151 -12.43 -3.60 7.91
N TYR A 152 -11.68 -3.52 9.00
CA TYR A 152 -10.57 -2.57 9.16
C TYR A 152 -9.30 -3.33 9.52
N GLU A 153 -8.22 -3.04 8.83
CA GLU A 153 -6.87 -3.47 9.16
C GLU A 153 -5.94 -2.30 8.89
N GLN A 154 -5.12 -1.90 9.87
CA GLN A 154 -4.21 -0.79 9.70
C GLN A 154 -3.20 -1.12 8.60
N GLU A 155 -3.09 -0.24 7.59
CA GLU A 155 -2.08 -0.45 6.56
C GLU A 155 -0.69 -0.35 7.18
N GLY A 156 0.14 -1.36 6.94
CA GLY A 156 1.35 -1.47 7.74
C GLY A 156 2.50 -0.56 7.35
N LYS A 157 2.27 0.37 6.41
CA LYS A 157 3.18 1.47 6.13
C LYS A 157 2.87 2.73 6.94
N VAL A 158 1.79 2.74 7.72
CA VAL A 158 1.35 3.89 8.53
C VAL A 158 2.46 4.41 9.45
N GLN A 159 3.18 3.53 10.16
CA GLN A 159 4.28 3.95 11.02
C GLN A 159 5.34 4.74 10.24
N PHE A 160 5.80 4.23 9.09
CA PHE A 160 6.83 4.89 8.30
C PHE A 160 6.40 6.26 7.78
N VAL A 161 5.11 6.43 7.45
CA VAL A 161 4.55 7.73 7.05
C VAL A 161 4.55 8.70 8.23
N ILE A 162 4.17 8.24 9.42
CA ILE A 162 4.20 9.05 10.64
C ILE A 162 5.65 9.44 10.97
N ASP A 163 6.57 8.48 10.98
CA ASP A 163 8.00 8.70 11.26
C ASP A 163 8.60 9.73 10.28
N ALA A 164 8.23 9.69 9.00
CA ALA A 164 8.69 10.68 8.02
C ALA A 164 8.18 12.10 8.32
N VAL A 165 6.91 12.25 8.71
CA VAL A 165 6.35 13.55 9.11
C VAL A 165 7.02 14.08 10.38
N TYR A 166 7.25 13.20 11.37
CA TYR A 166 7.96 13.56 12.59
C TYR A 166 9.42 13.93 12.33
N ALA A 167 10.13 13.22 11.45
CA ALA A 167 11.49 13.55 11.06
C ALA A 167 11.57 14.98 10.49
N MET A 168 10.64 15.34 9.59
CA MET A 168 10.56 16.71 9.06
C MET A 168 10.21 17.73 10.16
N ALA A 169 9.28 17.41 11.06
CA ALA A 169 8.93 18.29 12.17
C ALA A 169 10.12 18.53 13.11
N HIS A 170 10.89 17.49 13.45
CA HIS A 170 12.11 17.60 14.24
C HIS A 170 13.18 18.43 13.55
N ALA A 171 13.40 18.24 12.24
CA ALA A 171 14.35 19.04 11.48
C ALA A 171 13.98 20.54 11.50
N LEU A 172 12.70 20.87 11.26
CA LEU A 172 12.21 22.25 11.31
C LEU A 172 12.30 22.83 12.73
N HIS A 173 12.03 22.04 13.76
CA HIS A 173 12.15 22.46 15.15
C HIS A 173 13.61 22.78 15.52
N ASN A 174 14.56 21.92 15.11
CA ASN A 174 15.98 22.13 15.35
C ASN A 174 16.48 23.39 14.61
N MET A 175 16.17 23.52 13.32
CA MET A 175 16.49 24.72 12.54
C MET A 175 15.94 26.00 13.20
N LYS A 176 14.69 25.97 13.67
CA LYS A 176 14.09 27.09 14.42
C LYS A 176 14.87 27.40 15.69
N ARG A 177 15.27 26.37 16.45
CA ARG A 177 15.97 26.56 17.73
C ARG A 177 17.36 27.15 17.51
N ASP A 178 18.04 26.73 16.46
CA ASP A 178 19.42 27.12 16.17
C ASP A 178 19.48 28.54 15.58
N LEU A 179 18.52 28.90 14.71
CA LEU A 179 18.44 30.25 14.14
C LEU A 179 17.70 31.27 15.00
N CYS A 180 16.70 30.83 15.76
CA CYS A 180 15.80 31.71 16.51
C CYS A 180 15.65 31.22 17.98
N PRO A 181 16.72 31.22 18.79
CA PRO A 181 16.68 30.68 20.15
C PRO A 181 15.67 31.41 21.04
N ASP A 182 15.64 32.74 20.99
CA ASP A 182 14.83 33.59 21.89
C ASP A 182 13.45 33.97 21.34
N PHE A 183 13.07 33.43 20.18
CA PHE A 183 11.82 33.81 19.51
C PHE A 183 10.77 32.69 19.62
N PHE A 184 9.53 33.04 19.95
CA PHE A 184 8.40 32.12 19.81
C PHE A 184 7.92 32.14 18.35
N GLY A 185 7.97 30.98 17.69
CA GLY A 185 7.58 30.85 16.27
C GLY A 185 8.73 31.06 15.28
N ILE A 186 8.39 31.58 14.09
CA ILE A 186 9.30 31.73 12.94
C ILE A 186 9.89 33.14 12.92
N CYS A 187 11.21 33.27 12.93
CA CYS A 187 11.91 34.56 12.80
C CYS A 187 12.43 34.81 11.36
N PRO A 188 12.86 36.03 11.00
CA PRO A 188 13.33 36.34 9.64
C PRO A 188 14.49 35.46 9.16
N ASP A 189 15.36 34.99 10.04
CA ASP A 189 16.50 34.12 9.69
C ASP A 189 16.04 32.78 9.11
N THR A 190 15.01 32.16 9.70
CA THR A 190 14.41 30.93 9.14
C THR A 190 13.74 31.14 7.79
N LYS A 191 13.39 32.37 7.41
CA LYS A 191 12.88 32.69 6.07
C LYS A 191 14.01 32.83 5.04
N ARG A 192 15.18 33.35 5.46
CA ARG A 192 16.38 33.50 4.62
C ARG A 192 17.07 32.16 4.31
N GLU A 193 17.02 31.21 5.23
CA GLU A 193 17.61 29.88 5.00
C GLU A 193 16.80 29.05 3.98
N LYS A 194 15.47 29.23 3.91
CA LYS A 194 14.63 28.65 2.85
C LYS A 194 15.05 29.07 1.43
N GLU A 195 15.59 30.28 1.29
CA GLU A 195 16.02 30.83 -0.01
C GLU A 195 17.43 30.38 -0.41
N THR A 196 18.25 29.97 0.55
CA THR A 196 19.66 29.62 0.31
C THR A 196 19.94 28.12 0.24
N GLY A 197 19.00 27.26 0.66
CA GLY A 197 19.04 25.81 0.44
C GLY A 197 20.22 25.08 1.09
N LYS A 198 20.91 25.70 2.06
CA LYS A 198 22.05 25.10 2.75
C LYS A 198 21.55 24.27 3.93
N ILE A 199 21.62 22.95 3.79
CA ILE A 199 21.45 22.03 4.91
C ILE A 199 22.82 21.93 5.57
N HIS A 200 22.99 22.53 6.75
CA HIS A 200 24.17 22.30 7.57
C HIS A 200 24.02 20.94 8.30
N PRO A 201 25.07 20.09 8.29
CA PRO A 201 25.04 18.74 8.84
C PRO A 201 24.91 18.69 10.36
#